data_AF-A0A225UB81-F1
#
_entry.id   AF-A0A225UB81-F1
#
_cell.length_a   1.000
_cell.length_b   1.000
_cell.length_c   1.000
_cell.angle_alpha   90.00
_cell.angle_beta   90.00
_cell.angle_gamma   90.00
#
_symmetry.space_group_name_H-M   'P 1'
#
loop_
_entity.id
_entity.type
_entity.pdbx_description
1 polymer ?
#
loop_
_entity_poly.entity_id
_entity_poly.type
_entity_poly.pdbx_seq_one_letter_code
_entity_poly.pdbx_strand_id
1 'polypeptide(L)'
;PYHPELQPIEMIWGALKNRIAINPADTLDELGDMIDEGLAAITKKEWIGAYKKVQRQEQAYLREDDAAALEVIPIPTREELNALAVEASIEESAWEFQISL
;
A
#
# COMPACT_ATOMS: atom_id res chain seq x y z
N PRO A 1 6.70 -1.16 11.87
CA PRO A 1 5.86 -2.30 11.44
C PRO A 1 6.65 -3.21 10.50
N TYR A 2 6.31 -4.51 10.42
CA TYR A 2 7.00 -5.48 9.56
C TYR A 2 6.35 -5.49 8.17
N HIS A 3 7.14 -5.18 7.13
CA HIS A 3 6.72 -5.07 5.73
C HIS A 3 7.62 -5.93 4.83
N PRO A 4 7.44 -7.26 4.82
CA PRO A 4 8.27 -8.16 4.04
C PRO A 4 8.23 -7.89 2.53
N GLU A 5 7.12 -7.33 2.03
CA GLU A 5 6.95 -6.88 0.66
C GLU A 5 7.89 -5.73 0.26
N LEU A 6 8.47 -5.04 1.24
CA LEU A 6 9.47 -3.99 1.04
C LEU A 6 10.91 -4.50 1.14
N GLN A 7 11.11 -5.80 1.31
CA GLN A 7 12.43 -6.40 1.47
C GLN A 7 12.81 -7.21 0.22
N PRO A 8 13.77 -6.74 -0.60
CA PRO A 8 14.14 -7.46 -1.82
C PRO A 8 14.65 -8.89 -1.55
N ILE A 9 15.27 -9.11 -0.39
CA ILE A 9 15.74 -10.44 0.02
C ILE A 9 14.60 -11.45 0.19
N GLU A 10 13.46 -11.03 0.74
CA GLU A 10 12.28 -11.90 0.92
C GLU A 10 11.70 -12.33 -0.42
N MET A 11 11.76 -11.46 -1.43
CA MET A 11 11.35 -11.79 -2.79
C MET A 11 12.28 -12.82 -3.44
N ILE A 12 13.58 -12.63 -3.29
CA ILE A 12 14.59 -13.56 -3.81
C ILE A 12 14.48 -14.92 -3.12
N TRP A 13 14.31 -14.91 -1.79
CA TRP A 13 14.06 -16.11 -1.01
C TRP A 13 12.75 -16.80 -1.42
N GLY A 14 11.69 -16.03 -1.67
CA GLY A 14 10.43 -16.54 -2.21
C GLY A 14 10.61 -17.21 -3.57
N ALA A 15 11.39 -16.61 -4.48
CA ALA A 15 11.69 -17.20 -5.77
C ALA A 15 12.47 -18.53 -5.64
N LEU A 16 13.46 -18.59 -4.75
CA LEU A 16 14.20 -19.82 -4.46
C LEU A 16 13.27 -20.91 -3.92
N LYS A 17 12.47 -20.60 -2.90
CA LYS A 17 11.51 -21.55 -2.31
C LYS A 17 10.53 -22.08 -3.35
N ASN A 18 10.06 -21.23 -4.27
CA ASN A 18 9.17 -21.65 -5.34
C ASN A 18 9.84 -22.65 -6.30
N ARG A 19 11.14 -22.51 -6.58
CA ARG A 19 11.89 -23.48 -7.40
C ARG A 19 12.00 -24.83 -6.69
N ILE A 20 12.34 -24.82 -5.40
CA ILE A 20 12.44 -26.05 -4.59
C ILE A 20 11.07 -26.71 -4.45
N ALA A 21 9.99 -25.94 -4.31
CA ALA A 21 8.63 -26.48 -4.21
C ALA A 21 8.15 -27.23 -5.47
N ILE A 22 8.74 -26.96 -6.65
CA ILE A 22 8.41 -27.68 -7.89
C ILE A 22 8.93 -29.12 -7.85
N ASN A 23 10.12 -29.33 -7.28
CA ASN A 23 10.70 -30.66 -7.06
C ASN A 23 11.28 -30.70 -5.63
N PRO A 24 10.45 -30.97 -4.61
CA PRO A 24 10.88 -30.92 -3.21
C PRO A 24 11.98 -31.92 -2.91
N ALA A 25 12.88 -31.55 -1.99
CA ALA A 25 13.89 -32.46 -1.46
C ALA A 25 13.26 -33.54 -0.57
N ASP A 26 13.77 -34.77 -0.66
CA ASP A 26 13.39 -35.89 0.20
C ASP A 26 14.22 -35.93 1.50
N THR A 27 15.39 -35.29 1.50
CA THR A 27 16.32 -35.26 2.65
C THR A 27 16.82 -33.86 2.96
N LEU A 28 17.34 -33.67 4.18
CA LEU A 28 17.90 -32.38 4.59
C LEU A 28 19.19 -32.04 3.84
N ASP A 29 20.02 -33.04 3.53
CA ASP A 29 21.27 -32.84 2.79
C ASP A 29 20.96 -32.38 1.35
N GLU A 30 20.01 -33.06 0.69
CA GLU A 30 19.52 -32.65 -0.64
C GLU A 30 18.92 -31.24 -0.61
N LEU A 31 18.16 -30.89 0.45
CA LEU A 31 17.64 -29.55 0.61
C LEU A 31 18.76 -28.50 0.71
N GLY A 32 19.85 -28.82 1.43
CA GLY A 32 21.04 -27.98 1.52
C GLY A 32 21.66 -27.72 0.15
N ASP A 33 21.91 -28.80 -0.60
CA ASP A 33 22.47 -28.72 -1.95
C ASP A 33 21.58 -27.90 -2.89
N MET A 34 20.25 -28.12 -2.85
CA MET A 34 19.29 -27.35 -3.66
C MET A 34 19.26 -25.85 -3.30
N ILE A 35 19.45 -25.51 -2.03
CA ILE A 35 19.55 -24.12 -1.59
C ILE A 35 20.83 -23.50 -2.17
N ASP A 36 21.97 -24.17 -2.05
CA ASP A 36 23.26 -23.66 -2.54
C ASP A 36 23.26 -23.48 -4.06
N GLU A 37 22.79 -24.49 -4.81
CA GLU A 37 22.61 -24.42 -6.26
C GLU A 37 21.62 -23.32 -6.65
N GLY A 38 20.50 -23.25 -5.95
CA GLY A 38 19.47 -22.26 -6.23
C GLY A 38 19.92 -20.84 -5.95
N LEU A 39 20.74 -20.63 -4.91
CA LEU A 39 21.37 -19.35 -4.60
C LEU A 39 22.39 -18.96 -5.68
N ALA A 40 23.23 -19.89 -6.12
CA ALA A 40 24.19 -19.67 -7.20
C ALA A 40 23.50 -19.36 -8.55
N ALA A 41 22.31 -19.91 -8.78
CA ALA A 41 21.52 -19.68 -9.97
C ALA A 41 20.76 -18.34 -9.98
N ILE A 42 20.71 -17.60 -8.87
CA ILE A 42 20.05 -16.28 -8.86
C ILE A 42 20.88 -15.29 -9.68
N THR A 43 20.23 -14.73 -10.70
CA THR A 43 20.88 -13.80 -11.61
C THR A 43 20.82 -12.36 -11.11
N LYS A 44 21.75 -11.52 -11.58
CA LYS A 44 21.69 -10.06 -11.40
C LYS A 44 20.35 -9.47 -11.87
N LYS A 45 19.77 -10.04 -12.93
CA LYS A 45 18.47 -9.60 -13.46
C LYS A 45 17.35 -9.80 -12.44
N GLU A 46 17.36 -10.92 -11.72
CA GLU A 46 16.38 -11.21 -10.67
C GLU A 46 16.53 -10.26 -9.48
N TRP A 47 17.77 -10.00 -9.04
CA TRP A 47 18.05 -8.98 -8.02
C TRP A 47 17.52 -7.60 -8.40
N ILE A 48 17.82 -7.14 -9.62
CA ILE A 48 17.32 -5.86 -10.13
C ILE A 48 15.79 -5.87 -10.21
N GLY A 49 15.19 -7.00 -10.60
CA GLY A 49 13.74 -7.18 -10.66
C GLY A 49 13.08 -7.04 -9.28
N ALA A 50 13.63 -7.71 -8.27
CA ALA A 50 13.17 -7.62 -6.88
C ALA A 50 13.28 -6.18 -6.36
N TYR A 51 14.44 -5.54 -6.54
CA TYR A 51 14.65 -4.14 -6.16
C TYR A 51 13.62 -3.20 -6.80
N LYS A 52 13.38 -3.32 -8.11
CA LYS A 52 12.39 -2.49 -8.83
C LYS A 52 10.96 -2.75 -8.36
N LYS A 53 10.64 -3.97 -7.91
CA LYS A 53 9.30 -4.26 -7.36
C LYS A 53 9.12 -3.62 -6.00
N VAL A 54 10.12 -3.69 -5.12
CA VAL A 54 10.13 -2.96 -3.84
C VAL A 54 9.96 -1.46 -4.07
N GLN A 55 10.75 -0.85 -4.96
CA GLN A 55 10.61 0.59 -5.26
C GLN A 55 9.20 0.97 -5.72
N ARG A 56 8.55 0.13 -6.54
CA ARG A 56 7.16 0.39 -6.98
C ARG A 56 6.17 0.30 -5.83
N GLN A 57 6.39 -0.61 -4.88
CA GLN A 57 5.55 -0.76 -3.71
C GLN A 57 5.73 0.43 -2.75
N GLU A 58 6.97 0.85 -2.49
CA GLU A 58 7.26 2.06 -1.70
C GLU A 58 6.59 3.30 -2.32
N GLN A 59 6.68 3.46 -3.64
CA GLN A 59 6.02 4.55 -4.34
C GLN A 59 4.48 4.47 -4.28
N ALA A 60 3.90 3.28 -4.18
CA ALA A 60 2.46 3.12 -4.00
C ALA A 60 2.05 3.60 -2.60
N TYR A 61 2.80 3.20 -1.57
CA TYR A 61 2.55 3.69 -0.20
C TYR A 61 2.69 5.20 -0.09
N LEU A 62 3.72 5.79 -0.68
CA LEU A 62 3.86 7.25 -0.67
C LEU A 62 2.66 7.95 -1.35
N ARG A 63 2.14 7.39 -2.46
CA ARG A 63 0.96 7.94 -3.13
C ARG A 63 -0.32 7.79 -2.30
N GLU A 64 -0.48 6.67 -1.60
CA GLU A 64 -1.60 6.44 -0.70
C GLU A 64 -1.54 7.37 0.52
N ASP A 65 -0.37 7.57 1.10
CA ASP A 65 -0.14 8.51 2.20
C ASP A 65 -0.40 9.95 1.76
N ASP A 66 0.10 10.35 0.59
CA ASP A 66 -0.16 11.69 0.02
C ASP A 66 -1.66 11.89 -0.26
N ALA A 67 -2.35 10.88 -0.80
CA ALA A 67 -3.80 10.94 -1.03
C ALA A 67 -4.58 11.04 0.29
N ALA A 68 -4.20 10.25 1.30
CA ALA A 68 -4.80 10.32 2.63
C ALA A 68 -4.56 11.68 3.31
N ALA A 69 -3.40 12.31 3.08
CA ALA A 69 -3.11 13.66 3.57
C ALA A 69 -3.97 14.73 2.88
N LEU A 70 -4.34 14.54 1.61
CA LEU A 70 -5.23 15.44 0.87
C LEU A 70 -6.71 15.23 1.21
N GLU A 71 -7.11 14.07 1.73
CA GLU A 71 -8.46 13.82 2.24
C GLU A 71 -8.70 14.36 3.66
N VAL A 72 -7.68 14.93 4.31
CA VAL A 72 -7.88 15.74 5.50
C VAL A 72 -8.62 17.01 5.07
N ILE A 73 -9.95 16.94 5.03
CA ILE A 73 -10.81 18.12 4.95
C ILE A 73 -10.35 19.03 6.10
N PRO A 74 -9.87 20.26 5.83
CA PRO A 74 -9.51 21.16 6.91
C PRO A 74 -10.74 21.26 7.82
N ILE A 75 -10.55 20.97 9.11
CA ILE A 75 -11.64 21.10 10.09
C ILE A 75 -12.14 22.54 9.95
N PRO A 76 -13.39 22.75 9.49
CA PRO A 76 -13.89 24.09 9.26
C PRO A 76 -13.79 24.83 10.58
N THR A 77 -13.24 26.03 10.50
CA THR A 77 -13.13 26.91 11.66
C THR A 77 -14.53 27.17 12.22
N ARG A 78 -14.60 27.53 13.50
CA ARG A 78 -15.89 27.86 14.14
C ARG A 78 -16.62 28.98 13.38
N GLU A 79 -15.89 29.89 12.76
CA GLU A 79 -16.47 30.94 11.91
C GLU A 79 -17.10 30.38 10.63
N GLU A 80 -16.44 29.46 9.94
CA GLU A 80 -16.98 28.81 8.74
C GLU A 80 -18.21 27.94 9.06
N LEU A 81 -18.19 27.22 10.19
CA LEU A 81 -19.36 26.48 10.68
C LEU A 81 -20.54 27.40 10.99
N ASN A 82 -20.28 28.56 11.61
CA ASN A 82 -21.31 29.55 11.89
C ASN A 82 -21.87 30.16 10.59
N ALA A 83 -21.02 30.43 9.59
CA ALA A 83 -21.45 30.96 8.31
C ALA A 83 -22.39 29.97 7.58
N LEU A 84 -22.01 28.70 7.53
CA LEU A 84 -22.83 27.63 6.94
C LEU A 84 -24.16 27.43 7.70
N ALA A 85 -24.14 27.55 9.03
CA ALA A 85 -25.35 27.45 9.84
C ALA A 85 -26.31 28.63 9.59
N VAL A 86 -25.79 29.83 9.37
CA VAL A 86 -26.60 31.00 9.01
C VAL A 86 -27.22 30.83 7.62
N GLU A 87 -26.45 30.39 6.64
CA GLU A 87 -26.96 30.13 5.28
C GLU A 87 -28.06 29.06 5.27
N ALA A 88 -27.86 27.95 5.99
CA ALA A 88 -28.86 26.89 6.12
C ALA A 88 -30.15 27.39 6.80
N SER A 89 -30.03 28.24 7.82
CA SER A 89 -31.19 28.83 8.52
C SER A 89 -31.96 29.82 7.65
N ILE A 90 -31.26 30.57 6.78
CA ILE A 90 -31.89 31.46 5.79
C ILE A 90 -32.65 30.64 4.75
N GLU A 91 -32.06 29.55 4.26
CA GLU A 91 -32.68 28.69 3.25
C GLU A 91 -33.92 27.99 3.81
N GLU A 92 -33.86 27.46 5.03
CA GLU A 92 -34.99 26.85 5.72
C GLU A 92 -36.14 27.85 5.92
N SER A 93 -35.82 29.08 6.32
CA SER A 93 -36.80 30.17 6.46
C SER A 93 -37.45 30.53 5.12
N ALA A 94 -36.69 30.49 4.02
CA ALA A 94 -37.20 30.77 2.67
C ALA A 94 -38.15 29.67 2.18
N TRP A 95 -37.83 28.40 2.46
CA TRP A 95 -38.71 27.27 2.18
C TRP A 95 -40.01 27.32 2.99
N GLU A 96 -39.94 27.62 4.29
CA GLU A 96 -41.15 27.75 5.14
C GLU A 96 -42.07 28.89 4.69
N PHE A 97 -41.48 30.02 4.26
CA PHE A 97 -42.24 31.15 3.75
C PHE A 97 -42.96 30.81 2.43
N GLN A 98 -42.30 30.06 1.53
CA GLN A 98 -42.88 29.66 0.25
C GLN A 98 -43.97 28.58 0.38
N ILE A 99 -43.91 27.72 1.40
CA ILE A 99 -44.95 26.72 1.68
C ILE A 99 -46.19 27.35 2.34
N SER A 100 -46.03 28.52 2.99
CA SER A 100 -47.09 29.24 3.70
C SER A 100 -47.86 30.25 2.84
N LEU A 101 -47.56 30.35 1.53
CA LEU A 101 -48.17 31.23 0.52
C LEU A 101 -49.13 30.45 -0.39
#